data_AF-A0A9E2L792-F1
#
_entry.id   AF-A0A9E2L792-F1
#
_cell.length_a   1.000
_cell.length_b   1.000
_cell.length_c   1.000
_cell.angle_alpha   90.00
_cell.angle_beta   90.00
_cell.angle_gamma   90.00
#
_symmetry.space_group_name_H-M   'P 1'
#
loop_
_entity.id
_entity.type
_entity.pdbx_description
1 polymer ?
#
loop_
_entity_poly.entity_id
_entity_poly.type
_entity_poly.pdbx_seq_one_letter_code
_entity_poly.pdbx_strand_id
1 'polypeptide(L)'
;IEEAAEVICGINILEETGNPDNLKEELGDLLLQVVMHAKIAEEEGYFTMDDVIQGIIDKMVRRHPHVFGDAVVSDSGEVLTKWDEIKKREKEGKEWTEAYLPAAFDEAKRLIDEAAERKGFV
;
A
#
# COMPACT_ATOMS: atom_id res chain seq x y z
N ILE A 1 -7.79 -5.14 5.46
CA ILE A 1 -7.75 -3.83 6.18
C ILE A 1 -7.21 -4.00 7.59
N GLU A 2 -7.61 -5.06 8.29
CA GLU A 2 -7.08 -5.43 9.60
C GLU A 2 -5.56 -5.60 9.63
N GLU A 3 -4.97 -6.38 8.71
CA GLU A 3 -3.51 -6.54 8.61
C GLU A 3 -2.77 -5.20 8.49
N ALA A 4 -3.36 -4.23 7.79
CA ALA A 4 -2.74 -2.90 7.68
C ALA A 4 -2.75 -2.15 9.02
N ALA A 5 -3.75 -2.38 9.88
CA ALA A 5 -3.77 -1.87 11.24
C ALA A 5 -2.79 -2.64 12.15
N GLU A 6 -2.61 -3.94 11.95
CA GLU A 6 -1.64 -4.74 12.71
C GLU A 6 -0.20 -4.40 12.32
N VAL A 7 0.08 -4.09 11.05
CA VAL A 7 1.36 -3.51 10.64
C VAL A 7 1.67 -2.21 11.41
N ILE A 8 0.67 -1.37 11.68
CA ILE A 8 0.85 -0.17 12.52
C ILE A 8 1.22 -0.57 13.96
N CYS A 9 0.58 -1.60 14.51
CA CYS A 9 0.95 -2.17 15.81
C CYS A 9 2.42 -2.64 15.82
N GLY A 10 2.85 -3.37 14.79
CA GLY A 10 4.23 -3.82 14.65
C GLY A 10 5.24 -2.69 14.53
N ILE A 11 4.89 -1.59 13.86
CA ILE A 11 5.70 -0.36 13.83
C ILE A 11 5.84 0.22 15.24
N ASN A 12 4.73 0.37 15.98
CA ASN A 12 4.76 0.93 17.33
C ASN A 12 5.60 0.06 18.28
N ILE A 13 5.46 -1.27 18.22
CA ILE A 13 6.26 -2.22 19.00
C ILE A 13 7.75 -2.06 18.68
N LEU A 14 8.10 -1.95 17.39
CA LEU A 14 9.48 -1.73 16.97
C LEU A 14 10.03 -0.41 17.52
N GLU A 15 9.27 0.67 17.48
CA GLU A 15 9.69 1.98 18.01
C GLU A 15 9.91 1.96 19.53
N GLU A 16 9.03 1.30 20.28
CA GLU A 16 9.11 1.25 21.74
C GLU A 16 10.18 0.26 22.26
N THR A 17 10.34 -0.87 21.59
CA THR A 17 11.13 -2.01 22.11
C THR A 17 12.40 -2.29 21.32
N GLY A 18 12.51 -1.78 20.10
CA GLY A 18 13.57 -2.15 19.15
C GLY A 18 13.43 -3.55 18.55
N ASN A 19 12.33 -4.28 18.83
CA ASN A 19 12.11 -5.63 18.32
C ASN A 19 11.31 -5.61 16.99
N PRO A 20 11.89 -6.05 15.86
CA PRO A 20 11.22 -6.03 14.55
C PRO A 20 10.38 -7.27 14.25
N ASP A 21 10.33 -8.28 15.13
CA ASP A 21 9.75 -9.57 14.77
C ASP A 21 8.26 -9.50 14.48
N ASN A 22 7.49 -8.75 15.28
CA ASN A 22 6.07 -8.57 15.00
C ASN A 22 5.86 -7.83 13.67
N LEU A 23 6.55 -6.72 13.41
CA LEU A 23 6.45 -6.01 12.12
C LEU A 23 6.70 -6.94 10.91
N LYS A 24 7.68 -7.83 11.01
CA LYS A 24 8.00 -8.80 9.96
C LYS A 24 6.86 -9.81 9.75
N GLU A 25 6.22 -10.25 10.82
CA GLU A 25 5.06 -11.14 10.78
C GLU A 25 3.88 -10.47 10.08
N GLU A 26 3.48 -9.28 10.54
CA GLU A 26 2.32 -8.55 9.99
C GLU A 26 2.51 -8.14 8.51
N LEU A 27 3.75 -7.81 8.11
CA LEU A 27 4.07 -7.58 6.69
C LEU A 27 3.91 -8.86 5.84
N GLY A 28 4.18 -10.03 6.43
CA GLY A 28 3.95 -11.32 5.81
C GLY A 28 2.46 -11.57 5.58
N ASP A 29 1.61 -11.29 6.57
CA ASP A 29 0.16 -11.48 6.46
C ASP A 29 -0.48 -10.49 5.48
N LEU A 30 0.01 -9.24 5.44
CA LEU A 30 -0.39 -8.29 4.41
C LEU A 30 0.01 -8.77 3.00
N LEU A 31 1.21 -9.34 2.85
CA LEU A 31 1.65 -9.91 1.57
C LEU A 31 0.83 -11.14 1.17
N LEU A 32 0.42 -11.98 2.14
CA LEU A 32 -0.45 -13.13 1.90
C LEU A 32 -1.76 -12.71 1.24
N GLN A 33 -2.38 -11.60 1.68
CA GLN A 33 -3.59 -11.07 1.04
C GLN A 33 -3.36 -10.72 -0.43
N VAL A 34 -2.23 -10.07 -0.75
CA VAL A 34 -1.87 -9.74 -2.14
C VAL A 34 -1.72 -11.00 -2.98
N VAL A 35 -1.00 -12.00 -2.47
CA VAL A 35 -0.78 -13.29 -3.16
C VAL A 35 -2.11 -13.99 -3.43
N MET A 36 -3.01 -14.05 -2.44
CA MET A 36 -4.32 -14.68 -2.59
C MET A 36 -5.17 -14.00 -3.66
N HIS A 37 -5.26 -12.66 -3.64
CA HIS A 37 -6.02 -11.92 -4.65
C HIS A 37 -5.42 -12.05 -6.06
N ALA A 38 -4.09 -12.02 -6.18
CA ALA A 38 -3.43 -12.26 -7.46
C ALA A 38 -3.71 -13.67 -7.98
N LYS A 39 -3.76 -14.67 -7.09
CA LYS A 39 -4.06 -16.05 -7.48
C LYS A 39 -5.50 -16.21 -7.96
N ILE A 40 -6.48 -15.64 -7.26
CA ILE A 40 -7.89 -15.65 -7.67
C ILE A 40 -8.04 -14.95 -9.02
N ALA A 41 -7.41 -13.78 -9.20
CA ALA A 41 -7.45 -13.05 -10.46
C ALA A 41 -6.82 -13.83 -11.63
N GLU A 42 -5.75 -14.59 -11.37
CA GLU A 42 -5.14 -15.48 -12.37
C GLU A 42 -6.09 -16.61 -12.77
N GLU A 43 -6.77 -17.23 -11.79
CA GLU A 43 -7.76 -18.29 -12.04
C GLU A 43 -8.96 -17.80 -12.85
N GLU A 44 -9.34 -16.53 -12.67
CA GLU A 44 -10.41 -15.88 -13.43
C GLU A 44 -9.93 -15.28 -14.77
N GLY A 45 -8.63 -15.36 -15.06
CA GLY A 45 -8.03 -14.89 -16.31
C GLY A 45 -7.90 -13.36 -16.42
N TYR A 46 -7.87 -12.63 -15.30
CA TYR A 46 -7.76 -11.17 -15.29
C TYR A 46 -6.31 -10.67 -15.31
N PHE A 47 -5.49 -11.09 -14.35
CA PHE A 47 -4.07 -10.72 -14.23
C PHE A 47 -3.33 -11.72 -13.34
N THR A 48 -2.01 -11.70 -13.40
CA THR A 48 -1.12 -12.59 -12.64
C THR A 48 -0.38 -11.84 -11.53
N MET A 49 0.29 -12.59 -10.65
CA MET A 49 1.21 -12.00 -9.67
C MET A 49 2.37 -11.24 -10.34
N ASP A 50 2.85 -11.72 -11.49
CA ASP A 50 3.91 -11.06 -12.26
C ASP A 50 3.45 -9.69 -12.76
N ASP A 51 2.18 -9.56 -13.19
CA ASP A 51 1.60 -8.27 -13.59
C ASP A 51 1.54 -7.28 -12.42
N VAL A 52 1.19 -7.74 -11.22
CA VAL A 52 1.17 -6.93 -9.99
C VAL A 52 2.58 -6.43 -9.66
N ILE A 53 3.57 -7.33 -9.69
CA ILE A 53 4.98 -7.02 -9.43
C ILE A 53 5.51 -6.03 -10.46
N GLN A 54 5.26 -6.27 -11.75
CA GLN A 54 5.70 -5.38 -12.83
C GLN A 54 5.08 -3.98 -12.65
N GLY A 55 3.80 -3.89 -12.30
CA GLY A 55 3.14 -2.62 -12.02
C GLY A 55 3.78 -1.84 -10.86
N ILE A 56 4.31 -2.52 -9.84
CA ILE A 56 5.05 -1.90 -8.75
C ILE A 56 6.44 -1.45 -9.22
N ILE A 57 7.17 -2.29 -9.96
CA ILE A 57 8.50 -1.96 -10.51
C ILE A 57 8.42 -0.69 -11.37
N ASP A 58 7.48 -0.65 -12.32
CA ASP A 58 7.29 0.49 -13.21
C ASP A 58 6.94 1.76 -12.42
N LYS A 59 6.10 1.62 -11.39
CA LYS A 59 5.74 2.73 -10.50
C LYS A 59 6.94 3.21 -9.68
N MET A 60 7.78 2.31 -9.20
CA MET A 60 9.00 2.65 -8.45
C MET A 60 9.98 3.44 -9.33
N VAL A 61 10.26 2.95 -10.54
CA VAL A 61 11.14 3.62 -11.50
C VAL A 61 10.57 4.99 -11.88
N ARG A 62 9.29 5.06 -12.24
CA ARG A 62 8.63 6.32 -12.63
C ARG A 62 8.63 7.37 -11.53
N ARG A 63 8.37 6.97 -10.27
CA ARG A 63 8.28 7.91 -9.15
C ARG A 63 9.64 8.29 -8.56
N HIS A 64 10.69 7.50 -8.80
CA HIS A 64 12.04 7.79 -8.32
C HIS A 64 13.06 7.91 -9.47
N PRO A 65 12.88 8.87 -10.40
CA PRO A 65 13.81 9.07 -11.50
C PRO A 65 15.21 9.47 -11.03
N HIS A 66 15.35 9.91 -9.78
CA HIS A 66 16.62 10.26 -9.13
C HIS A 66 17.34 9.07 -8.49
N VAL A 67 16.64 7.95 -8.26
CA VAL A 67 17.23 6.70 -7.75
C VAL A 67 17.57 5.77 -8.91
N PHE A 68 16.70 5.72 -9.93
CA PHE A 68 16.78 4.75 -11.03
C PHE A 68 17.10 5.35 -12.40
N GLY A 69 17.30 6.66 -12.49
CA GLY A 69 17.63 7.36 -13.74
C GLY A 69 18.64 8.49 -13.51
N ASP A 70 18.83 9.34 -14.52
CA ASP A 70 19.87 10.39 -14.52
C ASP A 70 19.41 11.72 -13.90
N ALA A 71 18.23 11.76 -13.28
CA ALA A 71 17.67 13.00 -12.74
C ALA A 71 18.44 13.42 -11.48
N VAL A 72 19.34 14.38 -11.62
CA VAL A 72 20.00 15.05 -10.49
C VAL A 72 18.99 15.97 -9.80
N VAL A 73 18.76 15.73 -8.51
CA VAL A 73 17.94 16.58 -7.64
C VAL A 73 18.86 17.20 -6.61
N SER A 74 18.68 18.49 -6.38
CA SER A 74 19.60 19.31 -5.59
C SER A 74 19.32 19.27 -4.09
N ASP A 75 18.08 18.99 -3.68
CA ASP A 75 17.67 18.78 -2.29
C ASP A 75 16.39 17.91 -2.15
N SER A 76 16.03 17.56 -0.92
CA SER A 76 14.85 16.73 -0.60
C SER A 76 13.50 17.41 -0.87
N GLY A 77 13.43 18.75 -0.87
CA GLY A 77 12.21 19.50 -1.21
C GLY A 77 11.89 19.44 -2.70
N GLU A 78 12.92 19.45 -3.55
CA GLU A 78 12.79 19.24 -4.99
C GLU A 78 12.29 17.82 -5.32
N VAL A 79 12.71 16.82 -4.54
CA VAL A 79 12.21 15.43 -4.64
C VAL A 79 10.72 15.34 -4.32
N LEU A 80 10.27 15.94 -3.22
CA LEU A 80 8.86 15.95 -2.80
C LEU A 80 7.94 16.64 -3.81
N THR A 81 8.37 17.76 -4.38
CA THR A 81 7.56 18.51 -5.37
C THR A 81 7.38 17.70 -6.66
N LYS A 82 8.48 17.12 -7.20
CA LYS A 82 8.42 16.26 -8.39
C LYS A 82 7.57 15.01 -8.13
N TRP A 83 7.60 14.49 -6.92
CA TRP A 83 6.80 13.33 -6.52
C TRP A 83 5.28 13.59 -6.58
N ASP A 84 4.84 14.72 -6.04
CA ASP A 84 3.41 15.08 -6.04
C ASP A 84 2.89 15.36 -7.46
N GLU A 85 3.71 15.97 -8.32
CA GLU A 85 3.38 16.16 -9.74
C GLU A 85 3.25 14.84 -10.50
N ILE A 86 4.13 13.86 -10.23
CA ILE A 86 4.06 12.52 -10.84
C ILE A 86 2.79 11.81 -10.36
N LYS A 87 2.48 11.87 -9.06
CA LYS A 87 1.25 11.29 -8.49
C LYS A 87 -0.01 11.90 -9.09
N LYS A 88 -0.04 13.22 -9.32
CA LYS A 88 -1.20 13.90 -9.90
C LYS A 88 -1.45 13.40 -11.33
N ARG A 89 -0.41 13.29 -12.15
CA ARG A 89 -0.48 12.74 -13.52
C ARG A 89 -0.95 11.29 -13.54
N GLU A 90 -0.57 10.47 -12.57
CA GLU A 90 -1.04 9.06 -12.47
C GLU A 90 -2.53 8.90 -12.12
N LYS A 91 -3.16 9.95 -11.61
CA LYS A 91 -4.60 9.98 -11.29
C LYS A 91 -5.45 10.44 -12.48
N GLU A 92 -4.87 11.11 -13.47
CA GLU A 92 -5.56 11.53 -14.69
C GLU A 92 -6.07 10.28 -15.45
N GLY A 93 -7.37 10.20 -15.70
CA GLY A 93 -8.02 9.07 -16.38
C GLY A 93 -8.54 7.94 -15.47
N LYS A 94 -8.47 8.09 -14.13
CA LYS A 94 -8.99 7.11 -13.16
C LYS A 94 -10.27 7.60 -12.45
N GLU A 95 -11.20 8.21 -13.19
CA GLU A 95 -12.43 8.80 -12.63
C GLU A 95 -13.29 7.81 -11.84
N TRP A 96 -13.27 6.52 -12.22
CA TRP A 96 -13.95 5.45 -11.49
C TRP A 96 -13.39 5.20 -10.09
N THR A 97 -12.18 5.67 -9.75
CA THR A 97 -11.64 5.51 -8.40
C THR A 97 -12.23 6.55 -7.44
N GLU A 98 -12.43 7.80 -7.88
CA GLU A 98 -12.90 8.88 -7.01
C GLU A 98 -14.36 8.72 -6.57
N ALA A 99 -15.21 8.15 -7.43
CA ALA A 99 -16.63 7.93 -7.11
C ALA A 99 -16.87 6.83 -6.06
N TYR A 100 -15.97 5.84 -5.96
CA TYR A 100 -16.15 4.65 -5.11
C TYR A 100 -15.31 4.71 -3.82
N LEU A 101 -14.25 5.51 -3.80
CA LEU A 101 -13.39 5.67 -2.63
C LEU A 101 -14.14 6.07 -1.34
N PRO A 102 -15.09 7.03 -1.34
CA PRO A 102 -15.79 7.41 -0.12
C PRO A 102 -16.50 6.23 0.55
N ALA A 103 -17.25 5.45 -0.22
CA ALA A 103 -17.96 4.27 0.29
C ALA A 103 -16.98 3.20 0.81
N ALA A 104 -15.85 3.00 0.12
CA ALA A 104 -14.82 2.07 0.56
C ALA A 104 -14.18 2.49 1.90
N PHE A 105 -14.02 3.80 2.15
CA PHE A 105 -13.52 4.28 3.45
C PHE A 105 -14.54 4.05 4.58
N ASP A 106 -15.82 4.30 4.33
CA ASP A 106 -16.88 4.03 5.31
C ASP A 106 -16.95 2.54 5.66
N GLU A 107 -16.86 1.67 4.65
CA GLU A 107 -16.82 0.22 4.84
C GLU A 107 -15.57 -0.22 5.61
N ALA A 108 -14.39 0.29 5.23
CA ALA A 108 -13.14 0.00 5.91
C ALA A 108 -13.19 0.38 7.39
N LYS A 109 -13.78 1.54 7.71
CA LYS A 109 -13.98 1.97 9.09
C LYS A 109 -14.84 0.98 9.87
N ARG A 110 -16.00 0.59 9.33
CA ARG A 110 -16.89 -0.38 9.97
C ARG A 110 -16.19 -1.72 10.22
N LEU A 111 -15.41 -2.21 9.25
CA LEU A 111 -14.67 -3.46 9.39
C LEU A 111 -13.59 -3.39 10.49
N ILE A 112 -12.94 -2.24 10.64
CA ILE A 112 -11.98 -2.02 11.74
C ILE A 112 -12.71 -1.98 13.08
N ASP A 113 -13.85 -1.30 13.18
CA ASP A 113 -14.65 -1.24 14.41
C ASP A 113 -15.10 -2.66 14.82
N GLU A 114 -15.62 -3.46 13.88
CA GLU A 114 -16.00 -4.87 14.11
C GLU A 114 -14.81 -5.75 14.52
N ALA A 115 -13.63 -5.53 13.93
CA ALA A 115 -12.42 -6.25 14.31
C ALA A 115 -11.97 -5.89 15.74
N ALA A 116 -12.10 -4.62 16.13
CA ALA A 116 -11.77 -4.15 17.47
C ALA A 116 -12.70 -4.76 18.53
N GLU A 117 -14.01 -4.82 18.26
CA GLU A 117 -15.00 -5.51 19.11
C GLU A 117 -14.67 -7.01 19.24
N ARG A 118 -14.39 -7.69 18.11
CA ARG A 118 -14.03 -9.13 18.11
C ARG A 118 -12.76 -9.41 18.92
N LYS A 119 -11.79 -8.50 18.90
CA LYS A 119 -10.53 -8.60 19.68
C LYS A 119 -10.65 -8.06 21.10
N GLY A 120 -11.81 -7.54 21.50
CA GLY A 120 -12.12 -7.09 22.87
C GLY A 120 -11.51 -5.74 23.25
N PHE A 121 -11.22 -4.87 22.28
CA PHE A 121 -10.71 -3.52 22.51
C PHE A 121 -11.82 -2.47 22.70
N VAL A 122 -13.06 -2.78 22.29
CA VAL A 122 -14.26 -1.93 22.39
C VAL A 122 -15.43 -2.75 22.93
#